data_AF-A0A3D2K2W3-F1
#
_entry.id   AF-A0A3D2K2W3-F1
#
_cell.length_a   1.000
_cell.length_b   1.000
_cell.length_c   1.000
_cell.angle_alpha   90.00
_cell.angle_beta   90.00
_cell.angle_gamma   90.00
#
_symmetry.space_group_name_H-M   'P 1'
#
loop_
_entity.id
_entity.type
_entity.pdbx_description
1 polymer ?
#
loop_
_entity_poly.entity_id
_entity_poly.type
_entity_poly.pdbx_seq_one_letter_code
_entity_poly.pdbx_strand_id
1 'polypeptide(L)'
;MHIFRLLIFLVISLPASAKVTTTLIAAGFKNPVWAEAPAGETNHLWVVEKKGVICLVHRQSGKKQEFLNITKHINIRMNEQGLLGLAFSKDYLKTGRFYVYYTNTQGDTEICRFTASGIGMLRCDANTRELLLTFKQDARNHNGGWIGFGPDNYLYIATGDGGAANDPKKRSQDLSSYLGKLLRIDVSPKTGYRIPRDNLY
;
A
#
# COMPACT_ATOMS: atom_id res chain seq x y z
N MET A 1 0.25 26.70 -71.70
CA MET A 1 -0.01 27.24 -70.35
C MET A 1 -0.65 26.14 -69.51
N HIS A 2 0.09 25.54 -68.57
CA HIS A 2 -0.42 24.53 -67.64
C HIS A 2 -0.65 25.18 -66.28
N ILE A 3 -1.89 25.14 -65.80
CA ILE A 3 -2.26 25.66 -64.48
C ILE A 3 -2.27 24.47 -63.51
N PHE A 4 -1.31 24.44 -62.60
CA PHE A 4 -1.29 23.52 -61.46
C PHE A 4 -2.33 23.99 -60.42
N ARG A 5 -3.32 23.13 -60.09
CA ARG A 5 -4.20 23.34 -58.94
C ARG A 5 -3.57 22.70 -57.71
N LEU A 6 -3.18 23.52 -56.75
CA LEU A 6 -2.75 23.09 -55.42
C LEU A 6 -4.01 22.84 -54.57
N LEU A 7 -4.26 21.60 -54.16
CA LEU A 7 -5.25 21.29 -53.14
C LEU A 7 -4.60 21.43 -51.75
N ILE A 8 -5.11 22.36 -50.96
CA ILE A 8 -4.77 22.50 -49.54
C ILE A 8 -5.75 21.65 -48.73
N PHE A 9 -5.26 20.60 -48.07
CA PHE A 9 -6.03 19.87 -47.06
C PHE A 9 -5.93 20.58 -45.72
N LEU A 10 -7.05 21.13 -45.24
CA LEU A 10 -7.17 21.68 -43.90
C LEU A 10 -7.41 20.53 -42.92
N VAL A 11 -6.41 20.18 -42.11
CA VAL A 11 -6.58 19.22 -41.01
C VAL A 11 -7.17 19.97 -39.82
N ILE A 12 -8.46 19.74 -39.54
CA ILE A 12 -9.14 20.27 -38.36
C ILE A 12 -8.86 19.31 -37.19
N SER A 13 -8.00 19.71 -36.28
CA SER A 13 -7.81 19.04 -34.98
C SER A 13 -8.96 19.41 -34.06
N LEU A 14 -9.92 18.50 -33.85
CA LEU A 14 -10.93 18.65 -32.80
C LEU A 14 -10.29 18.31 -31.44
N PRO A 15 -10.48 19.13 -30.39
CA PRO A 15 -10.03 18.77 -29.06
C PRO A 15 -10.79 17.52 -28.58
N ALA A 16 -10.07 16.43 -28.35
CA ALA A 16 -10.63 15.26 -27.69
C ALA A 16 -10.83 15.59 -26.20
N SER A 17 -12.07 15.64 -25.74
CA SER A 17 -12.41 15.75 -24.32
C SER A 17 -12.77 14.38 -23.78
N ALA A 18 -11.97 13.84 -22.86
CA ALA A 18 -12.29 12.62 -22.14
C ALA A 18 -13.17 12.96 -20.94
N LYS A 19 -14.43 12.51 -20.95
CA LYS A 19 -15.33 12.65 -19.80
C LYS A 19 -15.03 11.56 -18.78
N VAL A 20 -14.60 11.94 -17.58
CA VAL A 20 -14.43 11.01 -16.46
C VAL A 20 -15.80 10.74 -15.83
N THR A 21 -16.13 9.46 -15.67
CA THR A 21 -17.34 9.02 -14.96
C THR A 21 -16.96 8.11 -13.81
N THR A 22 -17.73 8.13 -12.73
CA THR A 22 -17.55 7.26 -11.57
C THR A 22 -18.69 6.26 -11.45
N THR A 23 -18.39 5.02 -11.10
CA THR A 23 -19.38 3.99 -10.76
C THR A 23 -19.12 3.50 -9.35
N LEU A 24 -20.18 3.42 -8.54
CA LEU A 24 -20.08 2.85 -7.20
C LEU A 24 -19.91 1.34 -7.30
N ILE A 25 -18.75 0.82 -6.89
CA ILE A 25 -18.48 -0.64 -6.85
C ILE A 25 -19.01 -1.25 -5.54
N ALA A 26 -18.70 -0.64 -4.40
CA ALA A 26 -19.08 -1.11 -3.08
C ALA A 26 -19.14 0.05 -2.08
N ALA A 27 -19.88 -0.14 -0.98
CA ALA A 27 -20.08 0.87 0.06
C ALA A 27 -20.05 0.25 1.47
N GLY A 28 -20.25 1.09 2.50
CA GLY A 28 -20.33 0.64 3.89
C GLY A 28 -18.99 0.25 4.50
N PHE A 29 -17.89 0.86 4.04
CA PHE A 29 -16.57 0.70 4.65
C PHE A 29 -16.42 1.56 5.90
N LYS A 30 -15.61 1.10 6.86
CA LYS A 30 -15.28 1.82 8.09
C LYS A 30 -13.90 2.46 7.96
N ASN A 31 -13.88 3.76 7.67
CA ASN A 31 -12.65 4.54 7.47
C ASN A 31 -11.66 3.85 6.51
N PRO A 32 -12.04 3.64 5.24
CA PRO A 32 -11.12 3.07 4.25
C PRO A 32 -9.94 4.02 4.01
N VAL A 33 -8.72 3.48 3.93
CA VAL A 33 -7.49 4.28 3.75
C VAL A 33 -6.65 3.84 2.55
N TRP A 34 -6.87 2.64 2.03
CA TRP A 34 -6.18 2.12 0.85
C TRP A 34 -7.06 1.14 0.09
N ALA A 35 -6.86 1.02 -1.23
CA ALA A 35 -7.48 -0.02 -2.03
C ALA A 35 -6.56 -0.44 -3.18
N GLU A 36 -6.31 -1.73 -3.33
CA GLU A 36 -5.43 -2.27 -4.38
C GLU A 36 -5.80 -3.71 -4.75
N ALA A 37 -5.27 -4.21 -5.86
CA ALA A 37 -5.31 -5.62 -6.23
C ALA A 37 -3.92 -6.08 -6.69
N PRO A 38 -3.53 -7.33 -6.42
CA PRO A 38 -2.27 -7.89 -6.89
C PRO A 38 -2.25 -7.96 -8.42
N ALA A 39 -1.05 -7.91 -9.01
CA ALA A 39 -0.88 -8.05 -10.44
C ALA A 39 -1.50 -9.37 -10.95
N GLY A 40 -2.32 -9.28 -12.00
CA GLY A 40 -3.03 -10.40 -12.60
C GLY A 40 -4.39 -10.74 -11.98
N GLU A 41 -4.79 -10.13 -10.85
CA GLU A 41 -6.13 -10.30 -10.28
C GLU A 41 -7.08 -9.20 -10.78
N THR A 42 -8.15 -9.61 -11.46
CA THR A 42 -9.08 -8.69 -12.12
C THR A 42 -10.47 -8.67 -11.52
N ASN A 43 -10.84 -9.65 -10.70
CA ASN A 43 -12.20 -9.82 -10.20
C ASN A 43 -12.40 -9.18 -8.83
N HIS A 44 -11.32 -9.06 -8.05
CA HIS A 44 -11.39 -8.57 -6.69
C HIS A 44 -10.58 -7.29 -6.45
N LEU A 45 -10.94 -6.59 -5.37
CA LEU A 45 -10.23 -5.44 -4.81
C LEU A 45 -10.10 -5.66 -3.30
N TRP A 46 -8.92 -5.38 -2.76
CA TRP A 46 -8.68 -5.39 -1.32
C TRP A 46 -8.77 -3.95 -0.83
N VAL A 47 -9.68 -3.70 0.11
CA VAL A 47 -9.90 -2.39 0.71
C VAL A 47 -9.47 -2.44 2.17
N VAL A 48 -8.56 -1.56 2.53
CA VAL A 48 -7.98 -1.47 3.87
C VAL A 48 -8.84 -0.55 4.72
N GLU A 49 -9.43 -1.09 5.78
CA GLU A 49 -10.10 -0.35 6.84
C GLU A 49 -9.15 -0.09 8.00
N LYS A 50 -9.05 1.18 8.39
CA LYS A 50 -8.05 1.70 9.33
C LYS A 50 -7.97 0.96 10.66
N LYS A 51 -9.07 0.37 11.15
CA LYS A 51 -9.12 -0.38 12.42
C LYS A 51 -8.41 -1.75 12.36
N GLY A 52 -7.88 -2.17 11.21
CA GLY A 52 -7.14 -3.43 11.07
C GLY A 52 -7.91 -4.52 10.36
N VAL A 53 -8.87 -4.16 9.50
CA VAL A 53 -9.58 -5.11 8.66
C VAL A 53 -9.20 -4.85 7.21
N ILE A 54 -8.89 -5.89 6.46
CA ILE A 54 -8.82 -5.82 5.00
C ILE A 54 -10.06 -6.53 4.48
N CYS A 55 -10.85 -5.84 3.67
CA CYS A 55 -12.03 -6.37 3.02
C CYS A 55 -11.69 -6.82 1.60
N LEU A 56 -12.14 -8.01 1.20
CA LEU A 56 -12.15 -8.45 -0.19
C LEU A 56 -13.49 -8.07 -0.83
N VAL A 57 -13.43 -7.39 -1.97
CA VAL A 57 -14.60 -6.89 -2.69
C VAL A 57 -14.61 -7.49 -4.08
N HIS A 58 -15.69 -8.19 -4.42
CA HIS A 58 -15.91 -8.62 -5.81
C HIS A 58 -16.38 -7.43 -6.65
N ARG A 59 -15.63 -7.07 -7.70
CA ARG A 59 -15.81 -5.81 -8.45
C ARG A 59 -17.13 -5.71 -9.17
N GLN A 60 -17.66 -6.82 -9.68
CA GLN A 60 -18.91 -6.80 -10.46
C GLN A 60 -20.16 -6.77 -9.57
N SER A 61 -20.16 -7.55 -8.49
CA SER A 61 -21.34 -7.68 -7.62
C SER A 61 -21.33 -6.73 -6.43
N GLY A 62 -20.20 -6.07 -6.15
CA GLY A 62 -20.00 -5.26 -4.96
C GLY A 62 -19.97 -6.05 -3.65
N LYS A 63 -20.05 -7.40 -3.72
CA LYS A 63 -20.08 -8.25 -2.52
C LYS A 63 -18.76 -8.10 -1.76
N LYS A 64 -18.89 -7.70 -0.50
CA LYS A 64 -17.80 -7.52 0.45
C LYS A 64 -17.71 -8.71 1.40
N GLN A 65 -16.50 -9.16 1.69
CA GLN A 65 -16.20 -10.11 2.77
C GLN A 65 -14.91 -9.73 3.49
N GLU A 66 -14.72 -10.24 4.70
CA GLU A 66 -13.45 -10.09 5.43
C GLU A 66 -12.36 -10.95 4.77
N PHE A 67 -11.18 -10.36 4.57
CA PHE A 67 -9.98 -11.07 4.09
C PHE A 67 -8.95 -11.27 5.20
N LEU A 68 -8.69 -10.23 5.98
CA LEU A 68 -7.77 -10.24 7.11
C LEU A 68 -8.35 -9.41 8.26
N ASN A 69 -8.20 -9.89 9.48
CA ASN A 69 -8.56 -9.15 10.69
C ASN A 69 -7.43 -9.21 11.72
N ILE A 70 -6.80 -8.06 11.93
CA ILE A 70 -5.72 -7.85 12.89
C ILE A 70 -6.09 -6.76 13.91
N THR A 71 -7.39 -6.53 14.13
CA THR A 71 -7.89 -5.51 15.07
C THR A 71 -7.29 -5.65 16.47
N LYS A 72 -6.99 -6.88 16.91
CA LYS A 72 -6.33 -7.16 18.21
C LYS A 72 -4.90 -6.58 18.33
N HIS A 73 -4.25 -6.28 17.20
CA HIS A 73 -2.90 -5.74 17.15
C HIS A 73 -2.85 -4.21 17.07
N ILE A 74 -4.00 -3.55 17.00
CA ILE A 74 -4.08 -2.12 16.68
C ILE A 74 -4.89 -1.38 17.75
N ASN A 75 -4.35 -0.26 18.24
CA ASN A 75 -5.07 0.67 19.11
C ASN A 75 -4.92 2.10 18.57
N ILE A 76 -5.98 2.64 17.98
CA ILE A 76 -5.98 3.98 17.39
C ILE A 76 -6.27 5.01 18.48
N ARG A 77 -5.26 5.81 18.84
CA ARG A 77 -5.38 6.89 19.83
C ARG A 77 -5.45 8.27 19.19
N MET A 78 -5.14 8.38 17.90
CA MET A 78 -5.20 9.61 17.11
C MET A 78 -5.39 9.31 15.61
N ASN A 79 -5.67 10.32 14.79
CA ASN A 79 -6.17 10.14 13.43
C ASN A 79 -5.16 9.50 12.45
N GLU A 80 -3.86 9.53 12.68
CA GLU A 80 -2.92 8.94 11.70
C GLU A 80 -2.54 7.49 11.99
N GLN A 81 -3.01 6.96 13.12
CA GLN A 81 -2.72 5.58 13.52
C GLN A 81 -3.72 4.59 12.93
N GLY A 82 -3.29 3.34 12.76
CA GLY A 82 -4.14 2.25 12.30
C GLY A 82 -3.41 1.32 11.34
N LEU A 83 -4.17 0.51 10.61
CA LEU A 83 -3.70 -0.19 9.41
C LEU A 83 -3.74 0.79 8.23
N LEU A 84 -2.59 1.07 7.64
CA LEU A 84 -2.39 2.18 6.70
C LEU A 84 -1.98 1.71 5.31
N GLY A 85 -1.03 0.79 5.23
CA GLY A 85 -0.45 0.31 3.98
C GLY A 85 -0.75 -1.15 3.70
N LEU A 86 -0.90 -1.48 2.43
CA LEU A 86 -1.01 -2.83 1.89
C LEU A 86 -0.20 -2.90 0.60
N ALA A 87 0.65 -3.93 0.46
CA ALA A 87 1.35 -4.23 -0.78
C ALA A 87 1.34 -5.74 -1.04
N PHE A 88 1.10 -6.12 -2.29
CA PHE A 88 1.21 -7.50 -2.73
C PHE A 88 2.59 -7.76 -3.33
N SER A 89 3.18 -8.93 -3.04
CA SER A 89 4.35 -9.38 -3.78
C SER A 89 4.01 -9.53 -5.27
N LYS A 90 4.99 -9.33 -6.16
CA LYS A 90 4.78 -9.51 -7.60
C LYS A 90 4.40 -10.95 -7.98
N ASP A 91 4.75 -11.92 -7.14
CA ASP A 91 4.40 -13.34 -7.31
C ASP A 91 3.24 -13.77 -6.40
N TYR A 92 2.43 -12.83 -5.90
CA TYR A 92 1.35 -13.10 -4.93
C TYR A 92 0.43 -14.26 -5.34
N LEU A 93 0.00 -14.35 -6.60
CA LEU A 93 -0.87 -15.43 -7.05
C LEU A 93 -0.23 -16.82 -6.95
N LYS A 94 1.11 -16.90 -6.82
CA LYS A 94 1.87 -18.13 -6.59
C LYS A 94 2.21 -18.34 -5.12
N THR A 95 2.57 -17.28 -4.40
CA THR A 95 3.13 -17.38 -3.03
C THR A 95 2.16 -17.00 -1.92
N GLY A 96 1.10 -16.28 -2.23
CA GLY A 96 0.18 -15.68 -1.27
C GLY A 96 0.79 -14.54 -0.45
N ARG A 97 2.04 -14.11 -0.71
CA ARG A 97 2.74 -13.14 0.15
C ARG A 97 2.26 -11.72 -0.07
N PHE A 98 1.84 -11.07 1.01
CA PHE A 98 1.53 -9.65 1.03
C PHE A 98 2.02 -9.02 2.34
N TYR A 99 2.06 -7.70 2.35
CA TYR A 99 2.72 -6.91 3.37
C TYR A 99 1.81 -5.79 3.82
N VAL A 100 1.85 -5.49 5.11
CA VAL A 100 1.06 -4.43 5.71
C VAL A 100 1.92 -3.49 6.53
N TYR A 101 1.52 -2.23 6.56
CA TYR A 101 2.06 -1.18 7.42
C TYR A 101 0.97 -0.79 8.43
N TYR A 102 1.24 -0.89 9.72
CA TYR A 102 0.31 -0.40 10.73
C TYR A 102 0.98 0.11 12.00
N THR A 103 0.22 0.85 12.80
CA THR A 103 0.59 1.26 14.16
C THR A 103 0.04 0.27 15.18
N ASN A 104 0.91 -0.34 15.98
CA ASN A 104 0.54 -1.42 16.92
C ASN A 104 -0.12 -0.88 18.21
N THR A 105 -0.40 -1.76 19.18
CA THR A 105 -1.07 -1.37 20.44
C THR A 105 -0.23 -0.45 21.34
N GLN A 106 1.09 -0.48 21.18
CA GLN A 106 2.06 0.40 21.85
C GLN A 106 2.16 1.77 21.17
N GLY A 107 1.73 1.88 19.91
CA GLY A 107 1.86 3.07 19.09
C GLY A 107 3.10 3.06 18.19
N ASP A 108 3.82 1.95 18.12
CA ASP A 108 4.99 1.76 17.26
C ASP A 108 4.55 1.36 15.85
N THR A 109 5.36 1.65 14.84
CA THR A 109 5.13 1.13 13.48
C THR A 109 5.55 -0.32 13.41
N GLU A 110 4.76 -1.14 12.73
CA GLU A 110 5.12 -2.49 12.32
C GLU A 110 4.90 -2.72 10.83
N ILE A 111 5.89 -3.36 10.20
CA ILE A 111 5.80 -3.93 8.87
C ILE A 111 5.71 -5.44 9.04
N CYS A 112 4.60 -6.02 8.58
CA CYS A 112 4.37 -7.45 8.70
C CYS A 112 4.14 -8.08 7.34
N ARG A 113 4.65 -9.31 7.16
CA ARG A 113 4.29 -10.21 6.07
C ARG A 113 3.14 -11.11 6.51
N PHE A 114 2.26 -11.43 5.59
CA PHE A 114 1.22 -12.45 5.72
C PHE A 114 1.26 -13.37 4.51
N THR A 115 0.68 -14.57 4.65
CA THR A 115 0.58 -15.54 3.56
C THR A 115 -0.88 -15.94 3.36
N ALA A 116 -1.45 -15.49 2.26
CA ALA A 116 -2.78 -15.86 1.82
C ALA A 116 -2.82 -17.30 1.27
N SER A 117 -4.02 -17.87 1.20
CA SER A 117 -4.24 -19.25 0.76
C SER A 117 -5.59 -19.43 0.05
N GLY A 118 -5.83 -20.65 -0.42
CA GLY A 118 -7.04 -21.03 -1.16
C GLY A 118 -6.98 -20.65 -2.64
N ILE A 119 -8.05 -20.95 -3.36
CA ILE A 119 -8.18 -20.63 -4.79
C ILE A 119 -8.11 -19.11 -4.97
N GLY A 120 -7.21 -18.65 -5.84
CA GLY A 120 -6.97 -17.23 -6.10
C GLY A 120 -6.33 -16.47 -4.94
N MET A 121 -5.81 -17.16 -3.91
CA MET A 121 -5.26 -16.54 -2.69
C MET A 121 -6.25 -15.63 -1.96
N LEU A 122 -7.55 -15.92 -2.05
CA LEU A 122 -8.62 -15.04 -1.57
C LEU A 122 -8.94 -15.19 -0.07
N ARG A 123 -8.14 -15.95 0.69
CA ARG A 123 -8.31 -16.17 2.14
C ARG A 123 -7.01 -15.90 2.87
N CYS A 124 -7.07 -15.34 4.07
CA CYS A 124 -5.90 -15.18 4.93
C CYS A 124 -6.23 -15.50 6.38
N ASP A 125 -5.43 -16.35 7.02
CA ASP A 125 -5.41 -16.49 8.48
C ASP A 125 -4.45 -15.44 9.07
N ALA A 126 -4.92 -14.69 10.06
CA ALA A 126 -4.11 -13.72 10.79
C ALA A 126 -2.92 -14.36 11.51
N ASN A 127 -2.94 -15.67 11.77
CA ASN A 127 -1.82 -16.40 12.37
C ASN A 127 -0.63 -16.60 11.41
N THR A 128 -0.80 -16.33 10.11
CA THR A 128 0.33 -16.31 9.16
C THR A 128 1.21 -15.07 9.29
N ARG A 129 0.86 -14.16 10.22
CA ARG A 129 1.61 -12.93 10.51
C ARG A 129 3.06 -13.23 10.85
N GLU A 130 3.95 -12.55 10.16
CA GLU A 130 5.36 -12.49 10.47
C GLU A 130 5.79 -11.02 10.58
N LEU A 131 6.32 -10.64 11.73
CA LEU A 131 6.90 -9.30 11.93
C LEU A 131 8.23 -9.22 11.18
N LEU A 132 8.36 -8.24 10.29
CA LEU A 132 9.61 -7.97 9.58
C LEU A 132 10.38 -6.84 10.23
N LEU A 133 9.74 -5.69 10.44
CA LEU A 133 10.38 -4.49 10.97
C LEU A 133 9.45 -3.82 11.97
N THR A 134 10.00 -3.33 13.07
CA THR A 134 9.29 -2.50 14.04
C THR A 134 10.16 -1.33 14.47
N PHE A 135 9.55 -0.17 14.69
CA PHE A 135 10.24 0.99 15.22
C PHE A 135 9.29 1.92 15.96
N LYS A 136 9.84 2.61 16.98
CA LYS A 136 9.08 3.51 17.84
C LYS A 136 8.66 4.77 17.11
N GLN A 137 7.45 5.24 17.43
CA GLN A 137 6.97 6.56 17.04
C GLN A 137 7.13 7.52 18.21
N ASP A 138 7.62 8.73 17.94
CA ASP A 138 7.81 9.75 18.97
C ASP A 138 6.50 10.47 19.33
N ALA A 139 5.56 10.56 18.38
CA ALA A 139 4.23 11.11 18.53
C ALA A 139 3.17 10.26 17.79
N ARG A 140 1.90 10.67 17.88
CA ARG A 140 0.75 9.93 17.32
C ARG A 140 0.33 10.43 15.92
N ASN A 141 1.14 11.30 15.33
CA ASN A 141 0.95 11.91 14.02
C ASN A 141 2.26 11.83 13.23
N HIS A 142 2.19 12.14 11.95
CA HIS A 142 3.19 11.86 10.91
C HIS A 142 3.65 10.40 10.95
N ASN A 143 2.69 9.48 10.94
CA ASN A 143 3.01 8.05 11.00
C ASN A 143 3.40 7.47 9.64
N GLY A 144 3.30 8.22 8.54
CA GLY A 144 3.58 7.73 7.18
C GLY A 144 2.58 6.66 6.77
N GLY A 145 3.06 5.59 6.12
CA GLY A 145 2.28 4.35 5.99
C GLY A 145 2.07 3.82 4.59
N TRP A 146 2.63 4.48 3.56
CA TRP A 146 2.67 3.88 2.23
C TRP A 146 3.72 2.76 2.17
N ILE A 147 3.38 1.68 1.49
CA ILE A 147 4.27 0.56 1.22
C ILE A 147 3.99 0.03 -0.19
N GLY A 148 5.02 -0.40 -0.91
CA GLY A 148 4.87 -0.88 -2.29
C GLY A 148 6.13 -1.53 -2.84
N PHE A 149 6.00 -2.24 -3.97
CA PHE A 149 7.15 -2.87 -4.63
C PHE A 149 7.70 -2.00 -5.77
N GLY A 150 9.01 -1.81 -5.77
CA GLY A 150 9.71 -1.18 -6.89
C GLY A 150 9.89 -2.11 -8.09
N PRO A 151 10.36 -1.58 -9.24
CA PRO A 151 10.70 -2.39 -10.41
C PRO A 151 11.81 -3.41 -10.10
N ASP A 152 12.67 -3.13 -9.12
CA ASP A 152 13.76 -3.96 -8.61
C ASP A 152 13.33 -5.10 -7.66
N ASN A 153 12.02 -5.27 -7.41
CA ASN A 153 11.42 -6.29 -6.54
C ASN A 153 11.68 -6.11 -5.04
N TYR A 154 12.17 -4.94 -4.62
CA TYR A 154 12.27 -4.62 -3.20
C TYR A 154 11.01 -3.94 -2.68
N LEU A 155 10.78 -4.12 -1.38
CA LEU A 155 9.68 -3.50 -0.67
C LEU A 155 10.14 -2.12 -0.18
N TYR A 156 9.46 -1.08 -0.67
CA TYR A 156 9.66 0.31 -0.29
C TYR A 156 8.65 0.68 0.79
N ILE A 157 9.12 1.36 1.84
CA ILE A 157 8.33 1.73 3.01
C ILE A 157 8.53 3.22 3.26
N ALA A 158 7.48 4.02 3.12
CA ALA A 158 7.52 5.45 3.39
C ALA A 158 7.13 5.70 4.86
N THR A 159 8.08 6.19 5.65
CA THR A 159 7.89 6.50 7.06
C THR A 159 7.79 8.01 7.27
N GLY A 160 6.90 8.44 8.16
CA GLY A 160 6.90 9.84 8.59
C GLY A 160 7.97 10.10 9.64
N ASP A 161 8.20 11.37 9.96
CA ASP A 161 9.25 11.84 10.88
C ASP A 161 8.97 11.52 12.37
N GLY A 162 7.83 10.92 12.69
CA GLY A 162 7.41 10.63 14.05
C GLY A 162 6.65 11.77 14.71
N GLY A 163 6.35 12.84 13.97
CA GLY A 163 5.38 13.86 14.32
C GLY A 163 5.90 14.94 15.25
N ALA A 164 4.94 15.55 15.96
CA ALA A 164 5.07 16.85 16.62
C ALA A 164 5.38 18.01 15.65
N ALA A 165 5.08 19.24 16.10
CA ALA A 165 5.33 20.42 15.27
C ALA A 165 6.83 20.62 15.04
N ASN A 166 7.23 20.77 13.77
CA ASN A 166 8.59 21.09 13.32
C ASN A 166 9.69 20.04 13.60
N ASP A 167 9.37 18.74 13.60
CA ASP A 167 10.33 17.62 13.83
C ASP A 167 11.34 17.93 14.96
N PRO A 168 10.87 18.12 16.21
CA PRO A 168 11.70 18.65 17.29
C PRO A 168 12.88 17.74 17.64
N LYS A 169 12.79 16.45 17.31
CA LYS A 169 13.86 15.46 17.50
C LYS A 169 14.74 15.28 16.26
N LYS A 170 14.47 16.01 15.18
CA LYS A 170 15.21 16.01 13.90
C LYS A 170 15.40 14.61 13.34
N ARG A 171 14.39 13.76 13.49
CA ARG A 171 14.47 12.33 13.12
C ARG A 171 14.69 12.13 11.64
N SER A 172 14.17 13.03 10.82
CA SER A 172 14.36 12.98 9.38
C SER A 172 15.84 13.08 8.99
N GLN A 173 16.62 13.87 9.74
CA GLN A 173 18.07 14.07 9.51
C GLN A 173 18.95 13.01 10.19
N ASP A 174 18.41 12.28 11.16
CA ASP A 174 19.13 11.21 11.85
C ASP A 174 19.16 9.94 10.99
N LEU A 175 20.34 9.57 10.49
CA LEU A 175 20.56 8.37 9.66
C LEU A 175 20.46 7.07 10.46
N SER A 176 20.53 7.12 11.80
CA SER A 176 20.31 5.95 12.65
C SER A 176 18.82 5.68 12.92
N SER A 177 17.94 6.58 12.47
CA SER A 177 16.49 6.48 12.65
C SER A 177 15.78 5.95 11.40
N TYR A 178 14.76 5.13 11.63
CA TYR A 178 13.81 4.71 10.59
C TYR A 178 12.73 5.76 10.27
N LEU A 179 12.69 6.89 10.99
CA LEU A 179 11.68 7.93 10.82
C LEU A 179 12.10 8.99 9.78
N GLY A 180 11.13 9.45 8.98
CA GLY A 180 11.32 10.43 7.92
C GLY A 180 12.14 9.88 6.75
N LYS A 181 11.93 8.61 6.38
CA LYS A 181 12.72 7.88 5.39
C LYS A 181 11.86 7.22 4.33
N LEU A 182 12.49 6.91 3.19
CA LEU A 182 12.03 5.89 2.26
C LEU A 182 12.93 4.66 2.43
N LEU A 183 12.48 3.70 3.25
CA LEU A 183 13.23 2.47 3.49
C LEU A 183 13.04 1.51 2.31
N ARG A 184 14.05 0.68 2.05
CA ARG A 184 14.05 -0.32 0.97
C ARG A 184 14.62 -1.63 1.51
N ILE A 185 13.80 -2.68 1.54
CA ILE A 185 14.18 -3.99 2.08
C ILE A 185 13.92 -5.14 1.10
N ASP A 186 14.76 -6.17 1.19
CA ASP A 186 14.63 -7.41 0.42
C ASP A 186 13.84 -8.46 1.19
N VAL A 187 12.64 -8.75 0.70
CA VAL A 187 11.70 -9.71 1.29
C VAL A 187 11.60 -11.02 0.52
N SER A 188 12.54 -11.29 -0.39
CA SER A 188 12.68 -12.58 -1.06
C SER A 188 13.01 -13.76 -0.13
N PRO A 189 13.72 -13.61 1.02
CA PRO A 189 13.91 -14.71 1.96
C PRO A 189 12.60 -15.36 2.40
N LYS A 190 12.67 -16.65 2.75
CA LYS A 190 11.51 -17.37 3.30
C LYS A 190 11.05 -16.77 4.64
N THR A 191 11.98 -16.33 5.46
CA THR A 191 11.77 -15.69 6.77
C THR A 191 12.62 -14.43 6.86
N GLY A 192 12.11 -13.41 7.55
CA GLY A 192 12.75 -12.11 7.71
C GLY A 192 12.92 -11.34 6.40
N TYR A 193 13.87 -10.42 6.40
CA TYR A 193 14.26 -9.59 5.27
C TYR A 193 15.79 -9.41 5.25
N ARG A 194 16.33 -8.89 4.15
CA ARG A 194 17.72 -8.45 4.03
C ARG A 194 17.79 -6.98 3.63
N ILE A 195 18.95 -6.36 3.83
CA ILE A 195 19.26 -5.04 3.30
C ILE A 195 19.88 -5.20 1.91
N PRO A 196 19.32 -4.57 0.86
CA PRO A 196 19.95 -4.51 -0.45
C PRO A 196 21.35 -3.90 -0.37
N ARG A 197 22.32 -4.45 -1.12
CA ARG A 197 23.75 -4.05 -1.04
C ARG A 197 24.01 -2.62 -1.53
N ASP A 198 23.10 -2.09 -2.35
CA ASP A 198 23.13 -0.76 -2.95
C ASP A 198 22.32 0.27 -2.16
N ASN A 199 21.82 -0.08 -0.96
CA ASN A 199 21.33 0.94 -0.02
C ASN A 199 22.51 1.83 0.43
N LEU A 200 22.25 3.13 0.56
CA LEU A 200 23.28 4.13 0.87
C LEU A 200 23.79 4.07 2.32
N TYR A 201 23.00 3.48 3.23
CA TYR A 201 23.26 3.36 4.66
C TYR A 201 22.62 2.07 5.21
#